data_AF-A0A3D9FXF7-F1
#
_entry.id   AF-A0A3D9FXF7-F1
#
_cell.length_a   1.000
_cell.length_b   1.000
_cell.length_c   1.000
_cell.angle_alpha   90.00
_cell.angle_beta   90.00
_cell.angle_gamma   90.00
#
_symmetry.space_group_name_H-M   'P 1'
#
loop_
_entity.id
_entity.type
_entity.pdbx_description
1 polymer ?
#
loop_
_entity_poly.entity_id
_entity_poly.type
_entity_poly.pdbx_seq_one_letter_code
_entity_poly.pdbx_strand_id
1 'polypeptide(L)'
;MTITNALNKIDLKYILIILIAVFFSTLFHELAHWSMGEILGNKMTASLNSANTISGEFKHEWNRNFITAAGPIFTILQAIAVFFLLNKYPKKELFPFLLFPFAMRFWAGLANLLGPNDEGRLGLSLGIGLLTISFIVCCFLFFLVYKSSKKHHFTLKFNLISFLFCSVFLIALSFINEYFKIRII
;
A
#
# COMPACT_ATOMS: atom_id res chain seq x y z
N MET A 1 12.46 25.85 -19.85
CA MET A 1 12.09 25.01 -18.69
C MET A 1 13.16 23.94 -18.55
N THR A 2 13.94 23.90 -17.46
CA THR A 2 14.99 22.89 -17.28
C THR A 2 14.36 21.50 -17.13
N ILE A 3 15.06 20.44 -17.55
CA ILE A 3 14.60 19.04 -17.45
C ILE A 3 14.19 18.69 -16.00
N THR A 4 14.90 19.24 -15.01
CA THR A 4 14.59 19.13 -13.58
C THR A 4 13.25 19.77 -13.19
N ASN A 5 12.87 20.88 -13.79
CA ASN A 5 11.57 21.53 -13.53
C ASN A 5 10.40 20.72 -14.11
N ALA A 6 10.59 20.00 -15.22
CA ALA A 6 9.55 19.15 -15.82
C ALA A 6 9.29 17.87 -15.00
N LEU A 7 10.36 17.26 -14.46
CA LEU A 7 10.29 16.07 -13.61
C LEU A 7 9.57 16.32 -12.28
N ASN A 8 9.69 17.54 -11.74
CA ASN A 8 9.09 17.94 -10.46
C ASN A 8 7.73 18.66 -10.61
N LYS A 9 7.21 18.79 -11.84
CA LYS A 9 5.90 19.40 -12.08
C LYS A 9 4.79 18.43 -11.69
N ILE A 10 3.92 18.88 -10.79
CA ILE A 10 2.66 18.22 -10.45
C ILE A 10 1.57 18.88 -11.27
N ASP A 11 1.14 18.22 -12.34
CA ASP A 11 0.04 18.63 -13.20
C ASP A 11 -1.18 17.70 -12.99
N LEU A 12 -2.31 18.05 -13.60
CA LEU A 12 -3.53 17.27 -13.50
C LEU A 12 -3.33 15.81 -13.93
N LYS A 13 -2.56 15.58 -15.01
CA LYS A 13 -2.20 14.23 -15.47
C LYS A 13 -1.51 13.43 -14.36
N TYR A 14 -0.51 14.02 -13.71
CA TYR A 14 0.21 13.36 -12.63
C TYR A 14 -0.68 13.08 -11.41
N ILE A 15 -1.58 14.00 -11.05
CA ILE A 15 -2.56 13.81 -9.97
C ILE A 15 -3.50 12.64 -10.30
N LEU A 16 -4.00 12.54 -11.54
CA LEU A 16 -4.82 11.41 -11.98
C LEU A 16 -4.05 10.09 -11.90
N ILE A 17 -2.75 10.10 -12.20
CA ILE A 17 -1.90 8.91 -12.07
C ILE A 17 -1.70 8.52 -10.60
N ILE A 18 -1.61 9.48 -9.67
CA ILE A 18 -1.61 9.16 -8.23
C ILE A 18 -2.93 8.48 -7.84
N LEU A 19 -4.08 8.99 -8.31
CA LEU A 19 -5.37 8.36 -8.04
C LEU A 19 -5.44 6.92 -8.57
N ILE A 20 -4.96 6.70 -9.79
CA ILE A 20 -4.86 5.35 -10.39
C ILE A 20 -3.95 4.46 -9.55
N ALA A 21 -2.78 4.95 -9.14
CA ALA A 21 -1.85 4.20 -8.31
C ALA A 21 -2.47 3.81 -6.96
N VAL A 22 -3.17 4.75 -6.31
CA VAL A 22 -3.89 4.52 -5.06
C VAL A 22 -4.93 3.42 -5.25
N PHE A 23 -5.83 3.58 -6.22
CA PHE A 23 -6.92 2.64 -6.48
C PHE A 23 -6.41 1.22 -6.75
N PHE A 24 -5.51 1.05 -7.72
CA PHE A 24 -5.05 -0.28 -8.10
C PHE A 24 -4.18 -0.94 -7.02
N SER A 25 -3.34 -0.17 -6.32
CA SER A 25 -2.49 -0.76 -5.28
C SER A 25 -3.32 -1.22 -4.08
N THR A 26 -4.36 -0.48 -3.67
CA THR A 26 -5.27 -0.93 -2.62
C THR A 26 -6.08 -2.13 -3.09
N LEU A 27 -6.63 -2.06 -4.31
CA LEU A 27 -7.38 -3.18 -4.89
C LEU A 27 -6.56 -4.48 -4.88
N PHE A 28 -5.34 -4.45 -5.41
CA PHE A 28 -4.51 -5.65 -5.47
C PHE A 28 -3.98 -6.10 -4.11
N HIS A 29 -3.80 -5.18 -3.16
CA HIS A 29 -3.50 -5.52 -1.77
C HIS A 29 -4.61 -6.36 -1.14
N GLU A 30 -5.87 -5.91 -1.25
CA GLU A 30 -7.03 -6.65 -0.74
C GLU A 30 -7.26 -7.96 -1.51
N LEU A 31 -7.06 -7.96 -2.83
CA LEU A 31 -7.13 -9.19 -3.61
C LEU A 31 -6.04 -10.19 -3.23
N ALA A 32 -4.88 -9.75 -2.74
CA ALA A 32 -3.85 -10.66 -2.24
C ALA A 32 -4.30 -11.36 -0.95
N HIS A 33 -4.91 -10.64 -0.01
CA HIS A 33 -5.55 -11.23 1.17
C HIS A 33 -6.64 -12.24 0.77
N TRP A 34 -7.55 -11.83 -0.11
CA TRP A 34 -8.63 -12.69 -0.62
C TRP A 34 -8.07 -13.95 -1.28
N SER A 35 -7.13 -13.81 -2.22
CA SER A 35 -6.55 -14.92 -2.97
C SER A 35 -5.87 -15.92 -2.05
N MET A 36 -5.10 -15.45 -1.06
CA MET A 36 -4.46 -16.33 -0.09
C MET A 36 -5.50 -17.08 0.75
N GLY A 37 -6.58 -16.42 1.15
CA GLY A 37 -7.65 -17.07 1.91
C GLY A 37 -8.33 -18.19 1.13
N GLU A 38 -8.67 -17.94 -0.14
CA GLU A 38 -9.26 -18.93 -1.05
C GLU A 38 -8.30 -20.11 -1.32
N ILE A 39 -7.02 -19.83 -1.56
CA ILE A 39 -5.98 -20.87 -1.76
C ILE A 39 -5.89 -21.80 -0.53
N LEU A 40 -6.01 -21.24 0.68
CA LEU A 40 -6.01 -21.99 1.93
C LEU A 40 -7.37 -22.64 2.27
N GLY A 41 -8.35 -22.53 1.36
CA GLY A 41 -9.67 -23.13 1.48
C GLY A 41 -10.62 -22.41 2.44
N ASN A 42 -10.42 -21.11 2.69
CA ASN A 42 -11.35 -20.26 3.40
C ASN A 42 -12.23 -19.55 2.37
N LYS A 43 -13.54 -19.48 2.61
CA LYS A 43 -14.43 -18.69 1.77
C LYS A 43 -14.29 -17.22 2.12
N MET A 44 -13.85 -16.41 1.17
CA MET A 44 -13.47 -15.01 1.35
C MET A 44 -14.41 -14.08 0.58
N THR A 45 -14.55 -12.86 1.09
CA THR A 45 -15.15 -11.73 0.39
C THR A 45 -14.16 -10.57 0.41
N ALA A 46 -14.24 -9.70 -0.59
CA ALA A 46 -13.36 -8.53 -0.73
C ALA A 46 -14.15 -7.26 -1.05
N SER A 47 -13.73 -6.16 -0.43
CA SER A 47 -14.14 -4.79 -0.73
C SER A 47 -12.95 -3.99 -1.27
N LEU A 48 -13.11 -2.68 -1.51
CA LEU A 48 -11.99 -1.84 -1.95
C LEU A 48 -10.94 -1.62 -0.86
N ASN A 49 -11.24 -1.91 0.40
CA ASN A 49 -10.36 -1.61 1.55
C ASN A 49 -10.43 -2.66 2.66
N SER A 50 -10.91 -3.87 2.35
CA SER A 50 -10.88 -5.01 3.28
C SER A 50 -11.11 -6.33 2.55
N ALA A 51 -10.49 -7.38 3.06
CA ALA A 51 -10.79 -8.77 2.70
C ALA A 51 -10.96 -9.60 3.97
N ASN A 52 -12.05 -10.37 4.05
CA ASN A 52 -12.43 -11.12 5.25
C ASN A 52 -13.03 -12.48 4.89
N THR A 53 -13.03 -13.42 5.84
CA THR A 53 -13.79 -14.66 5.70
C THR A 53 -15.28 -14.35 5.78
N ILE A 54 -16.10 -15.04 4.98
CA ILE A 54 -17.56 -14.84 4.95
C ILE A 54 -18.19 -15.25 6.29
N SER A 55 -17.67 -16.30 6.93
CA SER A 55 -18.14 -16.77 8.23
C SER A 55 -17.62 -15.94 9.41
N GLY A 56 -16.63 -15.06 9.19
CA GLY A 56 -15.88 -14.40 10.28
C GLY A 56 -14.85 -15.31 10.97
N GLU A 57 -14.80 -16.59 10.62
CA GLU A 57 -13.89 -17.59 11.18
C GLU A 57 -12.93 -18.13 10.13
N PHE A 58 -11.71 -18.47 10.55
CA PHE A 58 -10.74 -19.16 9.70
C PHE A 58 -10.91 -20.66 9.82
N LYS A 59 -10.73 -21.39 8.71
CA LYS A 59 -10.77 -22.86 8.71
C LYS A 59 -9.74 -23.48 9.67
N HIS A 60 -8.55 -22.86 9.73
CA HIS A 60 -7.49 -23.20 10.69
C HIS A 60 -6.87 -21.91 11.22
N GLU A 61 -6.46 -21.87 12.49
CA GLU A 61 -5.90 -20.66 13.10
C GLU A 61 -4.63 -20.16 12.40
N TRP A 62 -3.79 -21.08 11.93
CA TRP A 62 -2.55 -20.74 11.23
C TRP A 62 -2.79 -20.04 9.89
N ASN A 63 -3.97 -20.21 9.27
CA ASN A 63 -4.35 -19.50 8.03
C ASN A 63 -4.37 -17.98 8.25
N ARG A 64 -4.76 -17.52 9.44
CA ARG A 64 -4.89 -16.10 9.78
C ARG A 64 -3.62 -15.33 9.45
N ASN A 65 -2.46 -15.87 9.81
CA ASN A 65 -1.18 -15.19 9.61
C ASN A 65 -0.79 -15.13 8.13
N PHE A 66 -0.95 -16.21 7.37
CA PHE A 66 -0.65 -16.17 5.93
C PHE A 66 -1.57 -15.23 5.17
N ILE A 67 -2.87 -15.25 5.49
CA ILE A 67 -3.84 -14.34 4.89
C ILE A 67 -3.48 -12.91 5.24
N THR A 68 -3.25 -12.60 6.52
CA THR A 68 -2.87 -11.24 6.98
C THR A 68 -1.54 -10.77 6.38
N ALA A 69 -0.59 -11.67 6.10
CA ALA A 69 0.69 -11.30 5.48
C ALA A 69 0.57 -11.05 3.97
N ALA A 70 -0.42 -11.61 3.30
CA ALA A 70 -0.50 -11.58 1.84
C ALA A 70 -0.59 -10.16 1.26
N GLY A 71 -1.41 -9.28 1.83
CA GLY A 71 -1.49 -7.87 1.43
C GLY A 71 -0.16 -7.13 1.57
N PRO A 72 0.45 -7.06 2.78
CA PRO A 72 1.75 -6.43 2.98
C PRO A 72 2.85 -6.99 2.07
N ILE A 73 2.90 -8.31 1.88
CA ILE A 73 3.84 -8.96 0.96
C ILE A 73 3.62 -8.47 -0.47
N PHE A 74 2.37 -8.43 -0.94
CA PHE A 74 2.06 -7.91 -2.27
C PHE A 74 2.51 -6.44 -2.41
N THR A 75 2.23 -5.59 -1.42
CA THR A 75 2.63 -4.18 -1.42
C THR A 75 4.15 -4.01 -1.50
N ILE A 76 4.90 -4.85 -0.78
CA ILE A 76 6.37 -4.88 -0.86
C ILE A 76 6.85 -5.30 -2.25
N LEU A 77 6.29 -6.37 -2.80
CA LEU A 77 6.66 -6.87 -4.13
C LEU A 77 6.34 -5.85 -5.24
N GLN A 78 5.19 -5.18 -5.14
CA GLN A 78 4.82 -4.08 -6.03
C GLN A 78 5.87 -2.96 -5.97
N ALA A 79 6.23 -2.50 -4.77
CA ALA A 79 7.23 -1.44 -4.59
C ALA A 79 8.59 -1.84 -5.17
N ILE A 80 9.03 -3.08 -4.95
CA ILE A 80 10.28 -3.61 -5.51
C ILE A 80 10.22 -3.62 -7.05
N ALA A 81 9.13 -4.13 -7.63
CA ALA A 81 8.96 -4.19 -9.08
C ALA A 81 8.99 -2.80 -9.71
N VAL A 82 8.27 -1.84 -9.12
CA VAL A 82 8.23 -0.45 -9.61
C VAL A 82 9.57 0.25 -9.40
N PHE A 83 10.29 -0.03 -8.30
CA PHE A 83 11.64 0.48 -8.07
C PHE A 83 12.58 0.07 -9.20
N PHE A 84 12.58 -1.20 -9.61
CA PHE A 84 13.37 -1.66 -10.77
C PHE A 84 12.86 -1.07 -12.09
N LEU A 85 11.54 -0.92 -12.24
CA LEU A 85 10.97 -0.33 -13.45
C LEU A 85 11.35 1.14 -13.62
N LEU A 86 11.35 1.94 -12.55
CA LEU A 86 11.80 3.34 -12.52
C LEU A 86 13.29 3.46 -12.88
N ASN A 87 14.10 2.50 -12.42
CA ASN A 87 15.52 2.46 -12.76
C ASN A 87 15.76 2.21 -14.25
N LYS A 88 14.87 1.46 -14.91
CA LYS A 88 14.92 1.18 -16.35
C LYS A 88 14.25 2.28 -17.19
N TYR A 89 13.13 2.83 -16.70
CA TYR A 89 12.32 3.84 -17.36
C TYR A 89 12.09 5.01 -16.40
N PRO A 90 12.90 6.09 -16.45
CA PRO A 90 12.87 7.20 -15.49
C PRO A 90 11.68 8.14 -15.74
N LYS A 91 10.46 7.61 -15.71
CA LYS A 91 9.19 8.35 -15.88
C LYS A 91 8.63 8.70 -14.50
N LYS A 92 8.41 9.99 -14.24
CA LYS A 92 7.80 10.43 -12.97
C LYS A 92 6.45 9.76 -12.74
N GLU A 93 5.72 9.43 -13.80
CA GLU A 93 4.43 8.72 -13.77
C GLU A 93 4.48 7.34 -13.09
N LEU A 94 5.65 6.70 -13.00
CA LEU A 94 5.80 5.44 -12.28
C LEU A 94 6.01 5.65 -10.77
N PHE A 95 6.44 6.84 -10.36
CA PHE A 95 6.77 7.14 -8.97
C PHE A 95 5.60 6.97 -7.99
N PRO A 96 4.35 7.34 -8.32
CA PRO A 96 3.20 7.09 -7.44
C PRO A 96 3.01 5.60 -7.08
N PHE A 97 3.31 4.67 -8.00
CA PHE A 97 3.20 3.23 -7.73
C PHE A 97 4.31 2.70 -6.80
N LEU A 98 5.36 3.48 -6.56
CA LEU A 98 6.40 3.21 -5.56
C LEU A 98 6.12 3.96 -4.24
N LEU A 99 5.71 5.23 -4.33
CA LEU A 99 5.43 6.08 -3.18
C LEU A 99 4.19 5.62 -2.42
N PHE A 100 3.15 5.21 -3.12
CA PHE A 100 1.89 4.83 -2.49
C PHE A 100 1.99 3.61 -1.57
N PRO A 101 2.69 2.50 -1.93
CA PRO A 101 3.04 1.44 -0.99
C PRO A 101 3.58 1.95 0.35
N PHE A 102 4.54 2.88 0.31
CA PHE A 102 5.08 3.50 1.53
C PHE A 102 4.00 4.29 2.28
N ALA A 103 3.24 5.14 1.60
CA ALA A 103 2.19 5.96 2.23
C ALA A 103 1.12 5.11 2.90
N MET A 104 0.59 4.10 2.20
CA MET A 104 -0.41 3.17 2.73
C MET A 104 0.09 2.47 3.99
N ARG A 105 1.31 1.91 3.95
CA ARG A 105 1.87 1.14 5.08
C ARG A 105 2.28 2.04 6.25
N PHE A 106 2.73 3.26 5.96
CA PHE A 106 2.98 4.27 7.00
C PHE A 106 1.69 4.60 7.77
N TRP A 107 0.60 4.89 7.07
CA TRP A 107 -0.69 5.19 7.70
C TRP A 107 -1.29 3.96 8.41
N ALA A 108 -1.18 2.76 7.82
CA ALA A 108 -1.58 1.52 8.48
C ALA A 108 -0.77 1.26 9.77
N GLY A 109 0.53 1.52 9.74
CA GLY A 109 1.42 1.42 10.89
C GLY A 109 1.07 2.40 12.01
N LEU A 110 0.68 3.64 11.67
CA LEU A 110 0.16 4.60 12.66
C LEU A 110 -1.22 4.19 13.18
N ALA A 111 -2.09 3.65 12.31
CA ALA A 111 -3.42 3.18 12.67
C ALA A 111 -3.40 2.02 13.68
N ASN A 112 -2.29 1.27 13.78
CA ASN A 112 -2.09 0.27 14.83
C ASN A 112 -2.31 0.82 16.25
N LEU A 113 -2.03 2.11 16.48
CA LEU A 113 -2.24 2.77 17.77
C LEU A 113 -3.72 2.85 18.17
N LEU A 114 -4.63 2.76 17.19
CA LEU A 114 -6.09 2.74 17.40
C LEU A 114 -6.66 1.32 17.36
N GLY A 115 -6.04 0.44 16.57
CA GLY A 115 -6.39 -0.98 16.50
C GLY A 115 -5.46 -1.74 15.56
N PRO A 116 -5.13 -3.02 15.85
CA PRO A 116 -4.16 -3.78 15.05
C PRO A 116 -4.60 -3.93 13.58
N ASN A 117 -3.80 -3.38 12.68
CA ASN A 117 -3.88 -3.58 11.23
C ASN A 117 -3.06 -4.82 10.81
N ASP A 118 -2.75 -5.03 9.53
CA ASP A 118 -2.11 -6.27 9.04
C ASP A 118 -0.80 -6.60 9.75
N GLU A 119 0.17 -5.70 9.65
CA GLU A 119 1.49 -5.90 10.24
C GLU A 119 1.43 -5.90 11.78
N GLY A 120 0.46 -5.17 12.36
CA GLY A 120 0.24 -5.16 13.80
C GLY A 120 -0.34 -6.47 14.32
N ARG A 121 -1.32 -7.04 13.62
CA ARG A 121 -1.90 -8.37 13.89
C ARG A 121 -0.82 -9.45 13.80
N LEU A 122 0.03 -9.39 12.77
CA LEU A 122 1.15 -10.31 12.64
C LEU A 122 2.18 -10.14 13.76
N GLY A 123 2.53 -8.90 14.10
CA GLY A 123 3.49 -8.62 15.17
C GLY A 123 3.02 -9.15 16.53
N LEU A 124 1.73 -8.99 16.84
CA LEU A 124 1.10 -9.56 18.02
C LEU A 124 1.08 -11.10 17.97
N SER A 125 0.69 -11.70 16.84
CA SER A 125 0.66 -13.16 16.70
C SER A 125 2.04 -13.80 16.85
N LEU A 126 3.11 -13.11 16.46
CA LEU A 126 4.49 -13.58 16.56
C LEU A 126 5.14 -13.23 17.92
N GLY A 127 4.46 -12.48 18.78
CA GLY A 127 5.00 -12.05 20.08
C GLY A 127 6.13 -11.02 19.99
N ILE A 128 6.30 -10.35 18.85
CA ILE A 128 7.37 -9.36 18.61
C ILE A 128 6.91 -7.91 18.77
N GLY A 129 5.63 -7.70 19.13
CA GLY A 129 5.06 -6.40 19.42
C GLY A 129 4.28 -5.77 18.26
N LEU A 130 3.40 -4.82 18.62
CA LEU A 130 2.40 -4.22 17.72
C LEU A 130 3.01 -3.42 16.55
N LEU A 131 4.17 -2.78 16.74
CA LEU A 131 4.73 -1.85 15.75
C LEU A 131 5.97 -2.39 15.01
N THR A 132 6.51 -3.52 15.44
CA THR A 132 7.81 -4.03 14.97
C THR A 132 7.81 -4.32 13.48
N ILE A 133 6.81 -5.05 12.98
CA ILE A 133 6.71 -5.38 11.56
C ILE A 133 6.41 -4.12 10.75
N SER A 134 5.46 -3.27 11.19
CA SER A 134 5.15 -2.02 10.51
C SER A 134 6.37 -1.12 10.37
N PHE A 135 7.20 -1.01 11.41
CA PHE A 135 8.43 -0.24 11.38
C PHE A 135 9.41 -0.77 10.34
N ILE A 136 9.68 -2.09 10.34
CA ILE A 136 10.58 -2.73 9.37
C ILE A 136 10.09 -2.49 7.93
N VAL A 137 8.80 -2.73 7.67
CA VAL A 137 8.18 -2.54 6.36
C VAL A 137 8.27 -1.08 5.92
N CYS A 138 7.94 -0.14 6.81
CA CYS A 138 8.00 1.29 6.51
C CYS A 138 9.44 1.75 6.22
N CYS A 139 10.43 1.31 7.00
CA CYS A 139 11.83 1.63 6.77
C CYS A 139 12.32 1.11 5.42
N PHE A 140 11.96 -0.13 5.06
CA PHE A 140 12.31 -0.72 3.78
C PHE A 140 11.68 0.05 2.60
N LEU A 141 10.37 0.32 2.65
CA LEU A 141 9.68 1.06 1.60
C LEU A 141 10.17 2.50 1.49
N PHE A 142 10.42 3.16 2.62
CA PHE A 142 11.01 4.49 2.66
C PHE A 142 12.40 4.50 2.01
N PHE A 143 13.23 3.48 2.26
CA PHE A 143 14.54 3.35 1.62
C PHE A 143 14.42 3.29 0.08
N LEU A 144 13.48 2.52 -0.47
CA LEU A 144 13.26 2.45 -1.92
C LEU A 144 12.80 3.80 -2.50
N VAL A 145 11.87 4.48 -1.82
CA VAL A 145 11.39 5.82 -2.18
C VAL A 145 12.55 6.82 -2.15
N TYR A 146 13.31 6.86 -1.05
CA TYR A 146 14.46 7.74 -0.87
C TYR A 146 15.50 7.54 -1.96
N LYS A 147 15.89 6.29 -2.24
CA LYS A 147 16.89 5.95 -3.26
C LYS A 147 16.42 6.39 -4.66
N SER A 148 15.15 6.17 -4.98
CA SER A 148 14.56 6.63 -6.24
C SER A 148 14.52 8.15 -6.33
N SER A 149 14.09 8.83 -5.26
CA SER A 149 14.02 10.29 -5.21
C SER A 149 15.37 10.95 -5.37
N LYS A 150 16.42 10.38 -4.77
CA LYS A 150 17.80 10.85 -4.97
C LYS A 150 18.28 10.62 -6.40
N LYS A 151 18.07 9.41 -6.94
CA LYS A 151 18.52 9.05 -8.29
C LYS A 151 17.85 9.87 -9.39
N HIS A 152 16.56 10.16 -9.24
CA HIS A 152 15.76 10.90 -10.25
C HIS A 152 15.62 12.39 -9.94
N HIS A 153 16.34 12.91 -8.94
CA HIS A 153 16.33 14.31 -8.53
C HIS A 153 14.91 14.84 -8.22
N PHE A 154 14.08 14.00 -7.59
CA PHE A 154 12.80 14.44 -7.06
C PHE A 154 13.04 15.30 -5.81
N THR A 155 12.54 16.54 -5.87
CA THR A 155 12.65 17.52 -4.79
C THR A 155 11.84 17.09 -3.58
N LEU A 156 12.22 17.58 -2.39
CA LEU A 156 11.45 17.36 -1.17
C LEU A 156 10.00 17.82 -1.33
N LYS A 157 9.79 19.00 -1.94
CA LYS A 157 8.45 19.55 -2.22
C LYS A 157 7.61 18.59 -3.06
N PHE A 158 8.18 18.03 -4.14
CA PHE A 158 7.48 17.05 -4.98
C PHE A 158 7.09 15.79 -4.21
N ASN A 159 8.00 15.25 -3.40
CA ASN A 159 7.74 14.07 -2.56
C ASN A 159 6.63 14.33 -1.55
N LEU A 160 6.70 15.43 -0.80
CA LEU A 160 5.72 15.79 0.23
C LEU A 160 4.33 16.02 -0.36
N ILE A 161 4.22 16.75 -1.48
CA ILE A 161 2.92 16.99 -2.12
C ILE A 161 2.36 15.68 -2.70
N SER A 162 3.20 14.85 -3.34
CA SER A 162 2.75 13.54 -3.86
C SER A 162 2.29 12.62 -2.73
N PHE A 163 2.98 12.63 -1.59
CA PHE A 163 2.60 11.88 -0.39
C PHE A 163 1.28 12.37 0.19
N LEU A 164 1.06 13.69 0.23
CA LEU A 164 -0.21 14.27 0.67
C LEU A 164 -1.36 13.85 -0.24
N PHE A 165 -1.19 13.90 -1.58
CA PHE A 165 -2.21 13.40 -2.51
C PHE A 165 -2.48 11.90 -2.34
N CYS A 166 -1.43 11.08 -2.16
CA CYS A 166 -1.57 9.65 -1.83
C CYS A 166 -2.43 9.45 -0.58
N SER A 167 -2.17 10.25 0.47
CA SER A 167 -2.87 10.17 1.75
C SER A 167 -4.33 10.60 1.62
N VAL A 168 -4.60 11.72 0.94
CA VAL A 168 -5.97 12.21 0.71
C VAL A 168 -6.77 11.20 -0.10
N PHE A 169 -6.20 10.64 -1.18
CA PHE A 169 -6.90 9.63 -1.98
C PHE A 169 -7.09 8.30 -1.25
N LEU A 170 -6.15 7.88 -0.39
CA LEU A 170 -6.33 6.71 0.48
C LEU A 170 -7.51 6.90 1.43
N ILE A 171 -7.59 8.06 2.09
CA ILE A 171 -8.69 8.39 3.00
C ILE A 171 -10.01 8.45 2.20
N ALA A 172 -10.02 9.12 1.05
CA ALA A 172 -11.21 9.22 0.21
C ALA A 172 -11.69 7.83 -0.25
N LEU A 173 -10.80 6.96 -0.71
CA LEU A 173 -11.12 5.60 -1.13
C LEU A 173 -11.68 4.78 0.05
N SER A 174 -11.04 4.87 1.22
CA SER A 174 -11.51 4.18 2.44
C SER A 174 -12.90 4.66 2.87
N PHE A 175 -13.14 5.97 2.82
CA PHE A 175 -14.43 6.58 3.15
C PHE A 175 -15.52 6.18 2.15
N ILE A 176 -15.23 6.21 0.84
CA ILE A 176 -16.14 5.76 -0.22
C ILE A 176 -16.49 4.29 0.00
N ASN A 177 -15.50 3.44 0.29
CA ASN A 177 -15.73 2.03 0.55
C ASN A 177 -16.70 1.80 1.72
N GLU A 178 -16.49 2.51 2.84
CA GLU A 178 -17.32 2.39 4.03
C GLU A 178 -18.74 2.94 3.81
N TYR A 179 -18.85 4.11 3.17
CA TYR A 179 -20.14 4.76 2.93
C TYR A 179 -21.03 3.98 1.97
N PHE A 180 -20.47 3.50 0.86
CA PHE A 180 -21.21 2.77 -0.17
C PHE A 180 -21.21 1.24 0.02
N LYS A 181 -20.44 0.73 1.00
CA LYS A 181 -20.31 -0.71 1.29
C LYS A 181 -19.97 -1.53 0.05
N ILE A 182 -19.01 -1.04 -0.73
CA ILE A 182 -18.65 -1.61 -2.04
C ILE A 182 -18.13 -3.04 -1.85
N ARG A 183 -18.73 -4.00 -2.55
CA ARG A 183 -18.23 -5.38 -2.64
C ARG A 183 -17.72 -5.65 -4.03
N ILE A 184 -16.56 -6.29 -4.09
CA ILE A 184 -15.91 -6.69 -5.34
C ILE A 184 -16.20 -8.16 -5.62
N ILE A 185 -16.12 -9.00 -4.58
CA ILE A 185 -16.34 -10.45 -4.60
C ILE A 185 -17.22 -10.83 -3.41
#